data_AF-A0A926BR14-F1
#
_entry.id   AF-A0A926BR14-F1
#
_cell.length_a   1.000
_cell.length_b   1.000
_cell.length_c   1.000
_cell.angle_alpha   90.00
_cell.angle_beta   90.00
_cell.angle_gamma   90.00
#
_symmetry.space_group_name_H-M   'P 1'
#
loop_
_entity.id
_entity.type
_entity.pdbx_description
1 polymer ?
#
loop_
_entity_poly.entity_id
_entity_poly.type
_entity_poly.pdbx_seq_one_letter_code
_entity_poly.pdbx_strand_id
1 'polypeptide(L)'
;MEATNENSVLLDSSPDLVEAELWRGVLEAEGIAATVRERNSLGAAIGLYTGATGSMHDILVVESDAEVARALLDAYENGRGEMTEEELATAAEEMFDERV
;
A
#
# COMPACT_ATOMS: atom_id res chain seq x y z
N MET A 1 -9.48 17.01 -26.11
CA MET A 1 -8.87 15.94 -25.30
C MET A 1 -9.95 15.48 -24.35
N GLU A 2 -10.57 14.34 -24.63
CA GLU A 2 -11.45 13.67 -23.67
C GLU A 2 -10.57 13.20 -22.51
N ALA A 3 -10.92 13.63 -21.30
CA ALA A 3 -10.38 13.00 -20.10
C ALA A 3 -10.95 11.59 -20.07
N THR A 4 -10.11 10.58 -20.31
CA THR A 4 -10.45 9.19 -20.00
C THR A 4 -10.80 9.18 -18.51
N ASN A 5 -12.08 9.03 -18.19
CA ASN A 5 -12.53 8.74 -16.83
C ASN A 5 -12.04 7.33 -16.53
N GLU A 6 -10.78 7.21 -16.13
CA GLU A 6 -10.24 5.96 -15.62
C GLU A 6 -10.98 5.66 -14.33
N ASN A 7 -11.83 4.62 -14.39
CA ASN A 7 -12.69 4.25 -13.29
C ASN A 7 -11.80 3.72 -12.17
N SER A 8 -11.60 4.51 -11.11
CA SER A 8 -10.80 4.11 -9.96
C SER A 8 -11.63 3.23 -9.03
N VAL A 9 -11.08 2.10 -8.60
CA VAL A 9 -11.72 1.17 -7.66
C VAL A 9 -10.96 1.15 -6.35
N LEU A 10 -11.69 0.89 -5.25
CA LEU A 10 -11.10 0.68 -3.94
C LEU A 10 -10.33 -0.65 -3.94
N LEU A 11 -9.05 -0.57 -3.62
CA LEU A 11 -8.18 -1.72 -3.43
C LEU A 11 -8.23 -2.19 -1.98
N ASP A 12 -7.90 -1.28 -1.05
CA ASP A 12 -7.88 -1.52 0.38
C ASP A 12 -8.08 -0.21 1.17
N SER A 13 -8.13 -0.27 2.50
CA SER A 13 -8.22 0.90 3.36
C SER A 13 -7.43 0.69 4.66
N SER A 14 -6.64 1.69 5.07
CA SER A 14 -5.95 1.69 6.38
C SER A 14 -6.37 2.89 7.26
N PRO A 15 -6.48 2.73 8.59
CA PRO A 15 -6.63 3.86 9.52
C PRO A 15 -5.30 4.63 9.74
N ASP A 16 -4.17 4.11 9.27
CA ASP A 16 -2.85 4.75 9.34
C ASP A 16 -2.45 5.28 7.95
N LEU A 17 -2.21 6.59 7.86
CA LEU A 17 -1.74 7.22 6.63
C LEU A 17 -0.39 6.66 6.18
N VAL A 18 0.51 6.35 7.12
CA VAL A 18 1.85 5.84 6.80
C VAL A 18 1.74 4.48 6.11
N GLU A 19 0.88 3.60 6.63
CA GLU A 19 0.62 2.30 6.02
C GLU A 19 0.01 2.45 4.62
N ALA A 20 -0.99 3.33 4.44
CA ALA A 20 -1.61 3.57 3.13
C ALA A 20 -0.59 4.10 2.10
N GLU A 21 0.32 4.98 2.50
CA GLU A 21 1.39 5.51 1.65
C GLU A 21 2.47 4.47 1.33
N LEU A 22 2.77 3.56 2.27
CA LEU A 22 3.67 2.42 2.01
C LEU A 22 3.09 1.53 0.91
N TRP A 23 1.81 1.18 1.00
CA TRP A 23 1.15 0.38 -0.03
C TRP A 23 1.08 1.10 -1.38
N ARG A 24 0.83 2.42 -1.39
CA ARG A 24 0.94 3.22 -2.61
C ARG A 24 2.34 3.11 -3.23
N GLY A 25 3.39 3.22 -2.41
CA GLY A 25 4.78 3.10 -2.88
C GLY A 25 5.10 1.72 -3.48
N VAL A 26 4.62 0.65 -2.86
CA VAL A 26 4.77 -0.73 -3.39
C VAL A 26 4.10 -0.89 -4.74
N LEU A 27 2.86 -0.40 -4.89
CA LEU A 27 2.11 -0.46 -6.15
C LEU A 27 2.80 0.35 -7.26
N GLU A 28 3.23 1.58 -6.94
CA GLU A 28 3.90 2.46 -7.90
C GLU A 28 5.26 1.90 -8.35
N ALA A 29 5.99 1.20 -7.46
CA ALA A 29 7.25 0.54 -7.80
C ALA A 29 7.05 -0.58 -8.84
N GLU A 30 5.90 -1.26 -8.82
CA GLU A 30 5.51 -2.28 -9.80
C GLU A 30 4.80 -1.70 -11.04
N GLY A 31 4.76 -0.36 -11.17
CA GLY A 31 4.17 0.33 -12.31
C GLY A 31 2.65 0.45 -12.25
N ILE A 32 2.03 0.22 -11.10
CA ILE A 32 0.59 0.38 -10.88
C ILE A 32 0.32 1.76 -10.27
N ALA A 33 -0.42 2.59 -11.00
CA ALA A 33 -0.80 3.91 -10.49
C ALA A 33 -1.82 3.77 -9.35
N ALA A 34 -1.50 4.32 -8.18
CA ALA A 34 -2.34 4.26 -6.99
C ALA A 34 -2.57 5.67 -6.40
N THR A 35 -3.74 5.88 -5.80
CA THR A 35 -4.12 7.14 -5.14
C THR A 35 -4.58 6.85 -3.72
N VAL A 36 -4.07 7.61 -2.75
CA VAL A 36 -4.55 7.56 -1.36
C VAL A 36 -5.53 8.70 -1.14
N ARG A 37 -6.72 8.39 -0.63
CA ARG A 37 -7.77 9.38 -0.31
C ARG A 37 -8.20 9.25 1.13
N GLU A 38 -8.11 10.35 1.88
CA GLU A 38 -8.71 10.43 3.21
C GLU A 38 -10.25 10.43 3.12
N ARG A 39 -10.86 9.46 3.78
CA ARG A 39 -12.30 9.34 3.98
C ARG A 39 -12.60 9.76 5.42
N ASN A 40 -12.98 11.02 5.58
CA ASN A 40 -13.43 11.54 6.86
C ASN A 40 -14.77 10.91 7.24
N SER A 41 -14.83 10.22 8.38
CA SER A 41 -16.11 9.90 8.99
C SER A 41 -16.80 11.20 9.39
N LEU A 42 -18.11 11.29 9.17
CA LEU A 42 -18.96 12.49 9.38
C LEU A 42 -18.79 13.19 10.74
N GLY A 43 -18.17 12.56 11.74
CA GLY A 43 -17.83 13.16 13.04
C GLY A 43 -16.91 14.39 12.96
N ALA A 44 -16.02 14.48 11.96
CA ALA A 44 -15.11 15.61 11.82
C ALA A 44 -15.80 16.92 11.41
N ALA A 45 -16.92 16.85 10.68
CA ALA A 45 -17.64 18.03 10.16
C ALA A 45 -18.54 18.70 11.21
N ILE A 46 -18.90 18.01 12.29
CA ILE A 46 -19.87 18.47 13.30
C ILE A 46 -19.22 18.96 14.60
N GLY A 47 -17.89 19.11 14.65
CA GLY A 47 -17.19 19.74 15.79
C GLY A 47 -17.33 19.00 17.13
N LEU A 48 -17.79 17.74 17.11
CA LEU A 48 -17.87 16.85 18.26
C LEU A 48 -16.52 16.13 18.44
N TYR A 49 -15.52 16.85 18.92
CA TYR A 49 -14.25 16.24 19.31
C TYR A 49 -14.33 15.70 20.74
N THR A 50 -14.09 14.39 20.91
CA THR A 50 -13.13 13.80 21.89
C THR A 50 -13.17 12.27 21.76
N GLY A 51 -12.25 11.69 20.98
CA GLY A 51 -11.97 10.25 21.01
C GLY A 51 -11.94 9.59 19.63
N ALA A 52 -10.75 9.48 19.03
CA ALA A 52 -10.39 8.54 17.97
C ALA A 52 -11.46 8.26 16.88
N THR A 53 -12.04 9.29 16.27
CA THR A 53 -12.71 9.11 14.97
C THR A 53 -11.61 9.03 13.92
N GLY A 54 -10.99 7.86 13.80
CA GLY A 54 -9.86 7.63 12.90
C GLY A 54 -10.23 8.03 11.47
N SER A 55 -9.40 8.87 10.86
CA SER A 55 -9.40 9.03 9.42
C SER A 55 -9.17 7.66 8.80
N MET A 56 -9.99 7.27 7.84
CA MET A 56 -9.75 6.07 7.04
C MET A 56 -9.10 6.51 5.74
N HIS A 57 -8.03 5.86 5.32
CA HIS A 57 -7.30 6.18 4.09
C HIS A 57 -7.58 5.10 3.07
N ASP A 58 -8.31 5.47 2.01
CA ASP A 58 -8.66 4.60 0.89
C ASP A 58 -7.48 4.51 -0.07
N ILE A 59 -7.05 3.30 -0.43
CA ILE A 59 -6.10 3.07 -1.51
C ILE A 59 -6.90 2.72 -2.76
N LEU A 60 -6.80 3.55 -3.80
CA LEU A 60 -7.52 3.37 -5.06
C LEU A 60 -6.56 3.10 -6.20
N VAL A 61 -6.95 2.23 -7.12
CA VAL A 61 -6.22 1.93 -8.36
C VAL A 61 -7.17 1.99 -9.55
N VAL A 62 -6.63 2.08 -10.77
CA VAL A 62 -7.45 1.96 -11.98
C VAL A 62 -8.07 0.56 -12.06
N GLU A 63 -9.32 0.46 -12.49
CA GLU A 63 -10.07 -0.81 -12.58
C GLU A 63 -9.32 -1.90 -13.36
N SER A 64 -8.55 -1.53 -14.40
CA SER A 64 -7.74 -2.47 -15.19
C SER A 64 -6.65 -3.17 -14.39
N ASP A 65 -6.15 -2.52 -13.34
CA ASP A 65 -4.99 -2.98 -12.58
C ASP A 65 -5.41 -3.63 -11.25
N ALA A 66 -6.71 -3.60 -10.93
CA ALA A 66 -7.24 -4.00 -9.63
C ALA A 66 -6.94 -5.46 -9.26
N GLU A 67 -7.00 -6.39 -10.23
CA GLU A 67 -6.71 -7.80 -9.98
C GLU A 67 -5.22 -8.03 -9.69
N VAL A 68 -4.34 -7.38 -10.46
CA VAL A 68 -2.89 -7.47 -10.27
C VAL A 68 -2.47 -6.82 -8.96
N ALA A 69 -3.02 -5.64 -8.66
CA ALA A 69 -2.77 -4.91 -7.42
C ALA A 69 -3.16 -5.73 -6.18
N ARG A 70 -4.31 -6.42 -6.21
CA ARG A 70 -4.72 -7.32 -5.10
C ARG A 70 -3.76 -8.48 -4.92
N ALA A 71 -3.41 -9.15 -6.01
CA ALA A 71 -2.47 -10.27 -5.97
C ALA A 71 -1.09 -9.85 -5.43
N LEU A 72 -0.66 -8.63 -5.75
CA LEU A 72 0.59 -8.07 -5.23
C LEU A 72 0.49 -7.83 -3.71
N LEU A 73 -0.54 -7.13 -3.23
CA LEU A 73 -0.73 -6.90 -1.79
C LEU A 73 -0.83 -8.22 -1.02
N ASP A 74 -1.63 -9.18 -1.51
CA ASP A 74 -1.74 -10.51 -0.93
C ASP A 74 -0.37 -11.20 -0.84
N ALA A 75 0.49 -11.06 -1.86
CA ALA A 75 1.83 -11.64 -1.84
C ALA A 75 2.73 -11.00 -0.77
N TYR A 76 2.65 -9.68 -0.58
CA TYR A 76 3.38 -8.97 0.47
C TYR A 76 2.89 -9.35 1.87
N GLU A 77 1.58 -9.40 2.09
CA GLU A 77 0.99 -9.79 3.39
C GLU A 77 1.29 -11.25 3.75
N ASN A 78 1.34 -12.15 2.75
CA ASN A 78 1.70 -13.55 2.95
C ASN A 78 3.22 -13.80 2.99
N GLY A 79 4.04 -12.76 3.14
CA GLY A 79 5.47 -12.88 3.43
C GLY A 79 6.37 -13.17 2.23
N ARG A 80 5.92 -12.98 0.98
CA ARG A 80 6.83 -13.09 -0.20
C ARG A 80 7.86 -11.95 -0.31
N GLY A 81 7.88 -11.02 0.65
CA GLY A 81 8.94 -10.05 0.88
C GLY A 81 9.82 -10.34 2.11
N GLU A 82 9.51 -11.37 2.90
CA GLU A 82 10.35 -11.79 4.03
C GLU A 82 11.43 -12.75 3.49
N MET A 83 12.68 -12.27 3.39
CA MET A 83 13.80 -13.19 3.35
C MET A 83 13.76 -14.00 4.65
N THR A 84 13.71 -15.32 4.53
CA THR A 84 13.83 -16.21 5.68
C THR A 84 15.14 -15.92 6.42
N GLU A 85 15.23 -16.23 7.72
CA GLU A 85 16.50 -16.08 8.47
C GLU A 85 17.66 -16.80 7.76
N GLU A 86 17.36 -17.89 7.06
CA GLU A 86 18.31 -18.67 6.26
C GLU A 86 18.76 -17.92 4.99
N GLU A 87 17.84 -17.27 4.27
CA GLU A 87 18.17 -16.42 3.12
C GLU A 87 18.91 -15.15 3.54
N LEU A 88 18.58 -14.56 4.69
CA LEU A 88 19.30 -13.42 5.28
C LEU A 88 20.73 -13.81 5.68
N ALA A 89 20.91 -14.97 6.32
CA ALA A 89 22.22 -15.48 6.69
C ALA A 89 23.08 -15.74 5.44
N THR A 90 22.49 -16.34 4.40
CA THR A 90 23.18 -16.63 3.14
C THR A 90 23.60 -15.36 2.41
N ALA A 91 22.71 -14.38 2.26
CA ALA A 91 23.05 -13.10 1.62
C ALA A 91 24.08 -12.28 2.42
N ALA A 92 24.05 -12.38 3.76
CA ALA A 92 25.06 -11.75 4.60
C ALA A 92 26.43 -12.40 4.38
N GLU A 93 26.52 -13.73 4.37
CA GLU A 93 27.77 -14.46 4.11
C GLU A 93 28.35 -14.11 2.73
N GLU A 94 27.53 -14.04 1.68
CA GLU A 94 27.98 -13.67 0.32
C GLU A 94 28.49 -12.22 0.24
N MET A 95 27.90 -11.27 0.97
CA MET A 95 28.39 -9.87 1.01
C MET A 95 29.72 -9.71 1.77
N PHE A 96 30.05 -10.63 2.68
CA PHE A 96 31.30 -10.58 3.45
C PHE A 96 32.45 -11.37 2.79
N ASP A 97 32.19 -12.20 1.79
CA ASP A 97 33.21 -13.00 1.08
C ASP A 97 33.93 -12.22 -0.05
N GLU A 98 33.35 -11.12 -0.56
CA GLU A 98 34.01 -10.24 -1.56
C GLU A 98 35.12 -9.33 -0.96
N ARG A 99 35.49 -9.50 0.31
CA ARG A 99 36.49 -8.67 1.02
C ARG A 99 37.77 -9.41 1.45
N VAL A 100 38.05 -10.61 0.94
CA VAL A 100 39.32 -11.32 1.19
C VAL A 100 40.14 -11.52 -0.09
#